data_AF-A0A853U6M0-F1
#
_entry.id   AF-A0A853U6M0-F1
#
_cell.length_a   1.000
_cell.length_b   1.000
_cell.length_c   1.000
_cell.angle_alpha   90.00
_cell.angle_beta   90.00
_cell.angle_gamma   90.00
#
_symmetry.space_group_name_H-M   'P 1'
#
loop_
_entity.id
_entity.type
_entity.pdbx_description
1 polymer ?
#
loop_
_entity_poly.entity_id
_entity_poly.type
_entity_poly.pdbx_seq_one_letter_code
_entity_poly.pdbx_strand_id
1 'polypeptide(L)'
;MIVALATAGLAAPSAAFAQEGETELIKQIEASDTPFADLEQLTPAEQEQFLQDLEVLSEEQQEEVLQSDEWTPSVSTFAYSDIIWSGLEKAACVIHVDLVSCNRAAKDATTASNSAASHFASNTLHNGKGDAYRHCYWNARMTISIGESGAMKIASNHEAIRNGPAKEKKMDLANNKTGRAIGKAKKTTSKSHTECKSRANSGKLVTLK
;
A
#
# COMPACT_ATOMS: atom_id res chain seq x y z
N MET A 1 -39.38 -29.46 -37.61
CA MET A 1 -38.60 -28.25 -37.98
C MET A 1 -38.89 -27.16 -36.98
N ILE A 2 -38.02 -26.99 -35.97
CA ILE A 2 -37.92 -25.76 -35.19
C ILE A 2 -36.42 -25.54 -35.02
N VAL A 3 -35.89 -24.52 -35.70
CA VAL A 3 -34.50 -24.10 -35.60
C VAL A 3 -34.45 -23.09 -34.46
N ALA A 4 -33.73 -23.41 -33.39
CA ALA A 4 -33.42 -22.44 -32.34
C ALA A 4 -32.15 -21.68 -32.76
N LEU A 5 -32.31 -20.40 -33.11
CA LEU A 5 -31.18 -19.48 -33.27
C LEU A 5 -30.65 -19.12 -31.88
N ALA A 6 -29.44 -19.54 -31.56
CA ALA A 6 -28.69 -18.98 -30.45
C ALA A 6 -28.10 -17.63 -30.88
N THR A 7 -28.60 -16.54 -30.31
CA THR A 7 -27.98 -15.22 -30.45
C THR A 7 -26.78 -15.14 -29.52
N ALA A 8 -25.59 -15.21 -30.10
CA ALA A 8 -24.35 -14.84 -29.44
C ALA A 8 -24.42 -13.33 -29.12
N GLY A 9 -24.47 -12.98 -27.84
CA GLY A 9 -24.27 -11.62 -27.38
C GLY A 9 -22.81 -11.25 -27.60
N LEU A 10 -22.54 -10.38 -28.58
CA LEU A 10 -21.27 -9.67 -28.68
C LEU A 10 -21.20 -8.71 -27.50
N ALA A 11 -20.28 -8.95 -26.56
CA ALA A 11 -19.87 -7.93 -25.62
C ALA A 11 -19.26 -6.79 -26.45
N ALA A 12 -19.87 -5.62 -26.39
CA ALA A 12 -19.29 -4.41 -26.97
C ALA A 12 -18.01 -4.09 -26.19
N PRO A 13 -16.89 -3.76 -26.87
CA PRO A 13 -15.76 -3.16 -26.17
C PRO A 13 -16.26 -1.86 -25.54
N SER A 14 -15.96 -1.65 -24.26
CA SER A 14 -16.16 -0.35 -23.63
C SER A 14 -15.40 0.67 -24.47
N ALA A 15 -16.11 1.63 -25.02
CA ALA A 15 -15.50 2.73 -25.73
C ALA A 15 -14.70 3.54 -24.71
N ALA A 16 -13.38 3.52 -24.83
CA ALA A 16 -12.49 4.46 -24.16
C ALA A 16 -12.93 5.87 -24.56
N PHE A 17 -13.67 6.53 -23.68
CA PHE A 17 -13.84 7.98 -23.75
C PHE A 17 -12.49 8.55 -23.36
N ALA A 18 -11.69 9.00 -24.33
CA ALA A 18 -10.49 9.76 -24.03
C ALA A 18 -10.88 10.94 -23.13
N GLN A 19 -10.55 10.87 -21.85
CA GLN A 19 -10.95 11.87 -20.87
C GLN A 19 -10.09 13.11 -21.13
N GLU A 20 -10.72 14.28 -21.23
CA GLU A 20 -10.01 15.56 -21.37
C GLU A 20 -9.09 15.74 -20.16
N GLY A 21 -7.78 15.53 -20.34
CA GLY A 21 -6.77 15.65 -19.29
C GLY A 21 -5.73 14.51 -19.22
N GLU A 22 -6.00 13.36 -19.84
CA GLU A 22 -5.09 12.21 -19.79
C GLU A 22 -3.90 12.37 -20.73
N THR A 23 -2.69 12.22 -20.17
CA THR A 23 -1.43 12.23 -20.92
C THR A 23 -1.24 10.92 -21.69
N GLU A 24 -0.33 10.93 -22.67
CA GLU A 24 0.00 9.73 -23.45
C GLU A 24 0.51 8.59 -22.54
N LEU A 25 1.23 8.93 -21.46
CA LEU A 25 1.73 7.95 -20.50
C LEU A 25 0.60 7.28 -19.72
N ILE A 26 -0.41 8.04 -19.27
CA ILE A 26 -1.58 7.47 -18.58
C ILE A 26 -2.29 6.47 -19.49
N LYS A 27 -2.58 6.86 -20.73
CA LYS A 27 -3.26 5.99 -21.71
C LYS A 27 -2.45 4.75 -22.05
N GLN A 28 -1.13 4.88 -22.14
CA GLN A 28 -0.24 3.75 -22.39
C GLN A 28 -0.32 2.72 -21.26
N ILE A 29 -0.27 3.16 -20.00
CA ILE A 29 -0.31 2.27 -18.83
C ILE A 29 -1.71 1.68 -18.63
N GLU A 30 -2.76 2.47 -18.78
CA GLU A 30 -4.16 2.01 -18.69
C GLU A 30 -4.46 0.91 -19.72
N ALA A 31 -3.91 1.02 -20.93
CA ALA A 31 -4.08 0.01 -21.97
C ALA A 31 -3.24 -1.27 -21.77
N SER A 32 -2.39 -1.32 -20.73
CA SER A 32 -1.51 -2.46 -20.46
C SER A 32 -2.20 -3.55 -19.65
N ASP A 33 -1.94 -4.81 -20.00
CA ASP A 33 -2.32 -5.97 -19.18
C ASP A 33 -1.44 -6.08 -17.91
N THR A 34 -0.28 -5.43 -17.90
CA THR A 34 0.71 -5.46 -16.81
C THR A 34 1.20 -4.05 -16.45
N PRO A 35 0.30 -3.16 -16.00
CA PRO A 35 0.61 -1.76 -15.76
C PRO A 35 1.76 -1.59 -14.75
N PHE A 36 1.85 -2.41 -13.71
CA PHE A 36 2.90 -2.24 -12.71
C PHE A 36 4.27 -2.70 -13.22
N ALA A 37 4.34 -3.81 -13.97
CA ALA A 37 5.59 -4.22 -14.61
C ALA A 37 6.07 -3.16 -15.63
N ASP A 38 5.14 -2.53 -16.36
CA ASP A 38 5.47 -1.49 -17.33
C ASP A 38 6.00 -0.22 -16.67
N LEU A 39 5.46 0.16 -15.49
CA LEU A 39 6.01 1.27 -14.68
C LEU A 39 7.49 1.06 -14.32
N GLU A 40 7.91 -0.18 -14.08
CA GLU A 40 9.31 -0.50 -13.79
C GLU A 40 10.23 -0.34 -15.02
N GLN A 41 9.68 -0.38 -16.24
CA GLN A 41 10.43 -0.21 -17.50
C GLN A 41 10.54 1.24 -17.96
N LEU A 42 9.70 2.14 -17.43
CA LEU A 42 9.76 3.57 -17.73
C LEU A 42 11.09 4.18 -17.30
N THR A 43 11.54 5.19 -18.05
CA THR A 43 12.69 5.99 -17.63
C THR A 43 12.37 6.78 -16.35
N PRO A 44 13.37 7.21 -15.56
CA PRO A 44 13.11 7.99 -14.34
C PRO A 44 12.29 9.27 -14.56
N ALA A 45 12.45 9.93 -15.72
CA ALA A 45 11.67 11.11 -16.07
C ALA A 45 10.21 10.77 -16.39
N GLU A 46 9.96 9.66 -17.09
CA GLU A 46 8.61 9.16 -17.36
C GLU A 46 7.92 8.68 -16.09
N GLN A 47 8.64 8.03 -15.17
CA GLN A 47 8.12 7.64 -13.87
C GLN A 47 7.68 8.84 -13.03
N GLU A 48 8.50 9.90 -13.00
CA GLU A 48 8.16 11.15 -12.31
C GLU A 48 6.94 11.83 -12.95
N GLN A 49 6.90 11.90 -14.28
CA GLN A 49 5.76 12.47 -15.00
C GLN A 49 4.48 11.66 -14.76
N PHE A 50 4.55 10.33 -14.82
CA PHE A 50 3.41 9.44 -14.57
C PHE A 50 2.82 9.66 -13.19
N LEU A 51 3.66 9.79 -12.15
CA LEU A 51 3.17 10.05 -10.78
C LEU A 51 2.45 11.40 -10.67
N GLN A 52 2.96 12.44 -11.33
CA GLN A 52 2.32 13.77 -11.36
C GLN A 52 0.97 13.72 -12.08
N ASP A 53 0.91 13.00 -13.20
CA ASP A 53 -0.31 12.84 -13.98
C ASP A 53 -1.35 11.98 -13.25
N LEU A 54 -0.91 10.94 -12.54
CA LEU A 54 -1.79 10.08 -11.75
C LEU A 54 -2.36 10.81 -10.51
N GLU A 55 -1.58 11.69 -9.89
CA GLU A 55 -1.99 12.45 -8.69
C GLU A 55 -3.17 13.40 -8.96
N VAL A 56 -3.33 13.90 -10.19
CA VAL A 56 -4.44 14.79 -10.55
C VAL A 56 -5.75 14.05 -10.85
N LEU A 57 -5.70 12.73 -11.00
CA LEU A 57 -6.88 11.89 -11.24
C LEU A 57 -7.61 11.56 -9.94
N SER A 58 -8.92 11.31 -10.04
CA SER A 58 -9.70 10.78 -8.91
C SER A 58 -9.25 9.36 -8.54
N GLU A 59 -9.50 8.92 -7.30
CA GLU A 59 -9.15 7.56 -6.85
C GLU A 59 -9.76 6.47 -7.74
N GLU A 60 -10.96 6.69 -8.29
CA GLU A 60 -11.61 5.75 -9.21
C GLU A 60 -10.82 5.62 -10.53
N GLN A 61 -10.44 6.76 -11.13
CA GLN A 61 -9.63 6.78 -12.34
C GLN A 61 -8.23 6.20 -12.09
N GLN A 62 -7.62 6.45 -10.92
CA GLN A 62 -6.32 5.85 -10.58
C GLN A 62 -6.40 4.32 -10.50
N GLU A 63 -7.50 3.78 -9.99
CA GLU A 63 -7.72 2.33 -9.94
C GLU A 63 -8.01 1.74 -11.32
N GLU A 64 -8.71 2.47 -12.20
CA GLU A 64 -8.92 2.08 -13.60
C GLU A 64 -7.59 2.01 -14.37
N VAL A 65 -6.75 3.04 -14.27
CA VAL A 65 -5.42 3.11 -14.92
C VAL A 65 -4.49 1.96 -14.48
N LEU A 66 -4.61 1.50 -13.24
CA LEU A 66 -3.73 0.48 -12.66
C LEU A 66 -4.40 -0.89 -12.52
N GLN A 67 -5.56 -1.08 -13.15
CA GLN A 67 -6.36 -2.28 -13.01
C GLN A 67 -5.59 -3.50 -13.53
N SER A 68 -5.24 -4.42 -12.63
CA SER A 68 -4.49 -5.63 -12.97
C SER A 68 -4.56 -6.70 -11.87
N ASP A 69 -4.17 -7.92 -12.23
CA ASP A 69 -3.99 -9.04 -11.28
C ASP A 69 -2.58 -9.07 -10.64
N GLU A 70 -1.70 -8.13 -11.00
CA GLU A 70 -0.31 -8.05 -10.50
C GLU A 70 -0.25 -7.67 -9.00
N TRP A 71 -1.18 -6.84 -8.55
CA TRP A 71 -1.32 -6.43 -7.15
C TRP A 71 -2.18 -7.44 -6.38
N THR A 72 -1.52 -8.47 -5.85
CA THR A 72 -2.14 -9.64 -5.20
C THR A 72 -2.48 -9.58 -3.68
N PRO A 73 -2.22 -8.52 -2.88
CA PRO A 73 -2.54 -8.53 -1.46
C PRO A 73 -4.06 -8.66 -1.21
N SER A 74 -4.46 -9.70 -0.48
CA SER A 74 -5.82 -9.75 0.07
C SER A 74 -5.93 -8.87 1.30
N VAL A 75 -6.86 -7.92 1.28
CA VAL A 75 -7.14 -7.04 2.40
C VAL A 75 -8.43 -7.51 3.07
N SER A 76 -8.39 -7.81 4.38
CA SER A 76 -9.57 -8.11 5.19
C SER A 76 -9.82 -6.91 6.11
N THR A 77 -10.84 -6.10 5.83
CA THR A 77 -10.94 -4.70 6.29
C THR A 77 -12.18 -4.41 7.16
N PHE A 78 -12.16 -4.78 8.45
CA PHE A 78 -13.16 -4.24 9.39
C PHE A 78 -12.62 -3.20 10.37
N ALA A 79 -11.30 -3.14 10.61
CA ALA A 79 -10.73 -2.33 11.70
C ALA A 79 -9.81 -1.18 11.26
N TYR A 80 -9.31 -1.22 10.02
CA TYR A 80 -8.27 -0.33 9.53
C TYR A 80 -8.55 0.07 8.09
N SER A 81 -8.92 1.33 7.86
CA SER A 81 -9.07 1.90 6.51
C SER A 81 -7.72 2.24 5.88
N ASP A 82 -6.69 2.31 6.70
CA ASP A 82 -5.35 2.74 6.36
C ASP A 82 -4.41 1.62 5.92
N ILE A 83 -4.93 0.42 5.73
CA ILE A 83 -4.25 -0.65 4.97
C ILE A 83 -4.68 -0.73 3.51
N ILE A 84 -5.66 0.06 3.08
CA ILE A 84 -6.09 0.15 1.69
C ILE A 84 -5.13 1.09 0.99
N TRP A 85 -4.47 0.64 -0.07
CA TRP A 85 -3.51 1.45 -0.82
C TRP A 85 -4.26 2.10 -1.97
N SER A 86 -4.19 3.43 -2.06
CA SER A 86 -4.65 4.15 -3.25
C SER A 86 -3.84 3.76 -4.48
N GLY A 87 -4.38 3.98 -5.68
CA GLY A 87 -3.63 3.78 -6.93
C GLY A 87 -2.30 4.53 -6.94
N LEU A 88 -2.30 5.81 -6.52
CA LEU A 88 -1.08 6.59 -6.36
C LEU A 88 -0.07 5.97 -5.39
N GLU A 89 -0.51 5.44 -4.23
CA GLU A 89 0.37 4.73 -3.31
C GLU A 89 0.98 3.47 -3.92
N LYS A 90 0.20 2.70 -4.71
CA LYS A 90 0.69 1.50 -5.40
C LYS A 90 1.74 1.87 -6.45
N ALA A 91 1.43 2.82 -7.34
CA ALA A 91 2.34 3.26 -8.38
C ALA A 91 3.66 3.81 -7.81
N ALA A 92 3.58 4.71 -6.83
CA ALA A 92 4.77 5.29 -6.19
C ALA A 92 5.60 4.22 -5.46
N CYS A 93 4.95 3.20 -4.89
CA CYS A 93 5.67 2.08 -4.29
C CYS A 93 6.50 1.33 -5.34
N VAL A 94 5.89 0.95 -6.46
CA VAL A 94 6.55 0.18 -7.52
C VAL A 94 7.69 0.98 -8.13
N ILE A 95 7.44 2.24 -8.49
CA ILE A 95 8.45 3.14 -9.08
C ILE A 95 9.66 3.34 -8.16
N HIS A 96 9.46 3.49 -6.84
CA HIS A 96 10.56 3.77 -5.92
C HIS A 96 11.28 2.53 -5.38
N VAL A 97 10.67 1.35 -5.53
CA VAL A 97 11.15 0.09 -4.95
C VAL A 97 11.15 -1.03 -6.00
N ASP A 98 10.06 -1.79 -6.10
CA ASP A 98 9.78 -2.82 -7.10
C ASP A 98 8.43 -3.49 -6.78
N LEU A 99 7.77 -4.09 -7.79
CA LEU A 99 6.46 -4.75 -7.62
C LEU A 99 6.48 -5.88 -6.58
N VAL A 100 7.54 -6.69 -6.57
CA VAL A 100 7.66 -7.84 -5.67
C VAL A 100 7.74 -7.39 -4.20
N SER A 101 8.52 -6.36 -3.93
CA SER A 101 8.69 -5.77 -2.60
C SER A 101 7.42 -5.09 -2.12
N CYS A 102 6.71 -4.39 -3.01
CA CYS A 102 5.44 -3.74 -2.69
C CYS A 102 4.34 -4.75 -2.33
N ASN A 103 4.22 -5.84 -3.10
CA ASN A 103 3.30 -6.93 -2.78
C ASN A 103 3.62 -7.57 -1.42
N ARG A 104 4.90 -7.77 -1.09
CA ARG A 104 5.31 -8.24 0.24
C ARG A 104 4.96 -7.26 1.35
N ALA A 105 5.21 -5.97 1.12
CA ALA A 105 4.94 -4.90 2.09
C ALA A 105 3.44 -4.77 2.39
N ALA A 106 2.59 -4.83 1.37
CA ALA A 106 1.14 -4.78 1.53
C ALA A 106 0.60 -6.02 2.29
N LYS A 107 1.11 -7.22 1.98
CA LYS A 107 0.82 -8.43 2.78
C LYS A 107 1.27 -8.29 4.24
N ASP A 108 2.45 -7.70 4.47
CA ASP A 108 2.96 -7.44 5.81
C ASP A 108 2.10 -6.40 6.57
N ALA A 109 1.52 -5.42 5.88
CA ALA A 109 0.58 -4.44 6.44
C ALA A 109 -0.71 -5.10 6.93
N THR A 110 -1.32 -5.96 6.10
CA THR A 110 -2.50 -6.76 6.49
C THR A 110 -2.18 -7.63 7.71
N THR A 111 -1.02 -8.28 7.72
CA THR A 111 -0.61 -9.14 8.85
C THR A 111 -0.43 -8.34 10.14
N ALA A 112 0.23 -7.17 10.07
CA ALA A 112 0.44 -6.31 11.22
C ALA A 112 -0.89 -5.78 11.79
N SER A 113 -1.83 -5.43 10.92
CA SER A 113 -3.14 -4.91 11.28
C SER A 113 -4.03 -5.96 11.94
N ASN A 114 -4.07 -7.17 11.37
CA ASN A 114 -4.77 -8.30 11.99
C ASN A 114 -4.17 -8.64 13.36
N SER A 115 -2.84 -8.58 13.49
CA SER A 115 -2.16 -8.80 14.76
C SER A 115 -2.51 -7.71 15.79
N ALA A 116 -2.61 -6.45 15.37
CA ALA A 116 -3.00 -5.35 16.24
C ALA A 116 -4.44 -5.50 16.75
N ALA A 117 -5.38 -5.76 15.85
CA ALA A 117 -6.78 -6.05 16.18
C ALA A 117 -6.93 -7.25 17.13
N SER A 118 -6.06 -8.26 17.03
CA SER A 118 -6.09 -9.45 17.89
C SER A 118 -5.46 -9.24 19.28
N HIS A 119 -4.70 -8.18 19.50
CA HIS A 119 -3.88 -8.01 20.70
C HIS A 119 -4.12 -6.72 21.48
N PHE A 120 -4.85 -5.78 20.91
CA PHE A 120 -5.13 -4.48 21.50
C PHE A 120 -6.62 -4.18 21.45
N ALA A 121 -7.09 -3.38 22.42
CA ALA A 121 -8.49 -2.98 22.47
C ALA A 121 -8.84 -2.11 21.24
N SER A 122 -10.04 -2.28 20.71
CA SER A 122 -10.52 -1.61 19.49
C SER A 122 -10.37 -0.08 19.54
N ASN A 123 -10.62 0.53 20.69
CA ASN A 123 -10.47 1.97 20.90
C ASN A 123 -9.01 2.48 20.89
N THR A 124 -8.02 1.58 20.89
CA THR A 124 -6.59 1.91 20.80
C THR A 124 -5.98 1.64 19.42
N LEU A 125 -6.79 1.13 18.48
CA LEU A 125 -6.35 0.80 17.13
C LEU A 125 -6.14 2.05 16.26
N HIS A 126 -6.63 3.21 16.66
CA HIS A 126 -6.34 4.48 16.01
C HIS A 126 -5.80 5.48 17.02
N ASN A 127 -4.62 6.04 16.73
CA ASN A 127 -3.86 6.99 17.55
C ASN A 127 -3.39 6.48 18.92
N GLY A 128 -3.66 5.21 19.25
CA GLY A 128 -3.32 4.59 20.53
C GLY A 128 -2.23 3.53 20.41
N LYS A 129 -2.04 2.75 21.48
CA LYS A 129 -0.98 1.72 21.54
C LYS A 129 -1.14 0.59 20.50
N GLY A 130 -2.36 0.25 20.10
CA GLY A 130 -2.60 -0.77 19.07
C GLY A 130 -2.16 -0.29 17.70
N ASP A 131 -2.44 0.98 17.41
CA ASP A 131 -1.97 1.68 16.22
C ASP A 131 -0.44 1.76 16.16
N ALA A 132 0.17 2.28 17.23
CA ALA A 132 1.62 2.39 17.36
C ALA A 132 2.32 1.03 17.20
N TYR A 133 1.75 -0.03 17.78
CA TYR A 133 2.21 -1.40 17.61
C TYR A 133 2.17 -1.84 16.15
N ARG A 134 1.08 -1.57 15.44
CA ARG A 134 0.89 -1.95 14.05
C ARG A 134 1.95 -1.31 13.15
N HIS A 135 2.20 -0.02 13.27
CA HIS A 135 3.25 0.69 12.53
C HIS A 135 4.64 0.13 12.83
N CYS A 136 4.94 -0.10 14.10
CA CYS A 136 6.18 -0.75 14.53
C CYS A 136 6.33 -2.15 13.90
N TYR A 137 5.28 -2.97 13.98
CA TYR A 137 5.37 -4.35 13.55
C TYR A 137 5.42 -4.47 12.02
N TRP A 138 4.62 -3.68 11.29
CA TRP A 138 4.67 -3.61 9.84
C TRP A 138 6.08 -3.26 9.34
N ASN A 139 6.69 -2.20 9.87
CA ASN A 139 8.05 -1.81 9.48
C ASN A 139 9.12 -2.84 9.88
N ALA A 140 8.94 -3.53 10.99
CA ALA A 140 9.84 -4.62 11.38
C ALA A 140 9.73 -5.81 10.41
N ARG A 141 8.52 -6.15 9.96
CA ARG A 141 8.30 -7.21 8.97
C ARG A 141 8.89 -6.85 7.62
N MET A 142 8.61 -5.64 7.11
CA MET A 142 9.21 -5.14 5.86
C MET A 142 10.74 -5.16 5.93
N THR A 143 11.33 -4.73 7.05
CA THR A 143 12.80 -4.74 7.18
C THR A 143 13.38 -6.15 7.07
N ILE A 144 12.65 -7.18 7.49
CA ILE A 144 13.07 -8.58 7.38
C ILE A 144 12.84 -9.11 5.97
N SER A 145 11.74 -8.75 5.30
CA SER A 145 11.32 -9.33 4.02
C SER A 145 11.92 -8.63 2.78
N ILE A 146 12.17 -7.32 2.88
CA ILE A 146 12.62 -6.46 1.76
C ILE A 146 13.78 -5.53 2.15
N GLY A 147 14.29 -5.64 3.39
CA GLY A 147 15.40 -4.82 3.88
C GLY A 147 14.99 -3.43 4.39
N GLU A 148 15.89 -2.80 5.15
CA GLU A 148 15.62 -1.53 5.85
C GLU A 148 15.37 -0.36 4.88
N SER A 149 16.10 -0.29 3.77
CA SER A 149 15.96 0.78 2.77
C SER A 149 14.59 0.74 2.08
N GLY A 150 14.18 -0.46 1.60
CA GLY A 150 12.85 -0.66 1.02
C GLY A 150 11.74 -0.34 2.03
N ALA A 151 11.84 -0.87 3.24
CA ALA A 151 10.88 -0.58 4.32
C ALA A 151 10.75 0.93 4.60
N MET A 152 11.85 1.67 4.58
CA MET A 152 11.84 3.12 4.79
C MET A 152 11.13 3.85 3.65
N LYS A 153 11.47 3.54 2.39
CA LYS A 153 10.85 4.18 1.22
C LYS A 153 9.34 3.95 1.20
N ILE A 154 8.92 2.69 1.36
CA ILE A 154 7.51 2.30 1.34
C ILE A 154 6.73 2.96 2.47
N ALA A 155 7.23 2.86 3.72
CA ALA A 155 6.52 3.47 4.84
C ALA A 155 6.47 4.99 4.70
N SER A 156 7.54 5.63 4.23
CA SER A 156 7.54 7.09 4.04
C SER A 156 6.58 7.53 2.94
N ASN A 157 6.47 6.74 1.86
CA ASN A 157 5.50 6.95 0.78
C ASN A 157 4.06 6.88 1.30
N HIS A 158 3.74 5.84 2.07
CA HIS A 158 2.43 5.66 2.70
C HIS A 158 2.04 6.87 3.58
N GLU A 159 2.96 7.32 4.44
CA GLU A 159 2.70 8.50 5.27
C GLU A 159 2.68 9.81 4.44
N ALA A 160 3.36 9.85 3.28
CA ALA A 160 3.44 11.03 2.42
C ALA A 160 2.13 11.31 1.70
N ILE A 161 1.59 10.29 1.04
CA ILE A 161 0.40 10.37 0.19
C ILE A 161 -0.88 10.48 1.03
N ARG A 162 -0.90 9.88 2.23
CA ARG A 162 -2.05 10.02 3.12
C ARG A 162 -2.17 11.43 3.67
N ASN A 163 -3.26 12.11 3.29
CA ASN A 163 -3.64 13.43 3.77
C ASN A 163 -4.22 13.40 5.21
N GLY A 164 -3.40 12.96 6.16
CA GLY A 164 -3.74 12.92 7.59
C GLY A 164 -3.21 14.12 8.39
N PRO A 165 -3.70 14.34 9.64
CA PRO A 165 -3.18 15.38 10.50
C PRO A 165 -1.69 15.20 10.79
N ALA A 166 -0.92 16.29 10.76
CA ALA A 166 0.54 16.24 10.93
C ALA A 166 1.04 15.56 12.21
N LYS A 167 0.24 15.56 13.29
CA LYS A 167 0.56 14.87 14.54
C LYS A 167 0.49 13.35 14.42
N GLU A 168 -0.48 12.83 13.67
CA GLU A 168 -0.66 11.39 13.41
C GLU A 168 0.50 10.88 12.58
N LYS A 169 0.75 11.52 11.44
CA LYS A 169 1.92 11.28 10.59
C LYS A 169 3.25 11.27 11.36
N LYS A 170 3.44 12.18 12.32
CA LYS A 170 4.64 12.20 13.16
C LYS A 170 4.74 10.98 14.09
N MET A 171 3.62 10.54 14.66
CA MET A 171 3.52 9.34 15.48
C MET A 171 3.83 8.09 14.66
N ASP A 172 3.24 7.99 13.47
CA ASP A 172 3.40 6.87 12.55
C ASP A 172 4.85 6.78 12.06
N LEU A 173 5.43 7.88 11.57
CA LEU A 173 6.84 7.94 11.17
C LEU A 173 7.81 7.54 12.30
N ALA A 174 7.53 7.94 13.55
CA ALA A 174 8.37 7.58 14.70
C ALA A 174 8.29 6.08 15.01
N ASN A 175 7.09 5.50 14.95
CA ASN A 175 6.86 4.08 15.19
C ASN A 175 7.37 3.22 14.02
N ASN A 176 7.23 3.69 12.78
CA ASN A 176 7.82 3.11 11.58
C ASN A 176 9.35 2.99 11.73
N LYS A 177 10.03 4.08 12.13
CA LYS A 177 11.47 4.08 12.39
C LYS A 177 11.87 3.07 13.48
N THR A 178 11.10 3.02 14.57
CA THR A 178 11.33 2.07 15.66
C THR A 178 11.18 0.62 15.17
N GLY A 179 10.16 0.36 14.36
CA GLY A 179 9.92 -0.93 13.72
C GLY A 179 11.11 -1.41 12.87
N ARG A 180 11.66 -0.53 12.02
CA ARG A 180 12.83 -0.88 11.20
C ARG A 180 14.04 -1.28 12.04
N ALA A 181 14.34 -0.51 13.08
CA ALA A 181 15.43 -0.83 14.01
C ALA A 181 15.22 -2.19 14.70
N ILE A 182 13.99 -2.51 15.08
CA ILE A 182 13.63 -3.80 15.68
C ILE A 182 13.77 -4.94 14.67
N GLY A 183 13.26 -4.79 13.45
CA GLY A 183 13.37 -5.80 12.40
C GLY A 183 14.84 -6.18 12.13
N LYS A 184 15.70 -5.16 12.02
CA LYS A 184 17.14 -5.33 11.84
C LYS A 184 17.81 -6.07 13.01
N ALA A 185 17.44 -5.71 14.25
CA ALA A 185 18.05 -6.30 15.45
C ALA A 185 17.54 -7.73 15.74
N LYS A 186 16.24 -7.97 15.57
CA LYS A 186 15.59 -9.24 15.95
C LYS A 186 15.64 -10.29 14.84
N LYS A 187 15.73 -9.86 13.58
CA LYS A 187 15.87 -10.69 12.37
C LYS A 187 14.73 -11.67 12.07
N THR A 188 13.77 -11.86 12.99
CA THR A 188 12.61 -12.72 12.78
C THR A 188 11.32 -11.98 13.13
N THR A 189 10.25 -12.31 12.42
CA THR A 189 8.95 -11.66 12.58
C THR A 189 8.33 -11.98 13.95
N SER A 190 8.53 -13.18 14.50
CA SER A 190 8.07 -13.55 15.84
C SER A 190 8.76 -12.76 16.95
N LYS A 191 10.09 -12.59 16.90
CA LYS A 191 10.83 -11.78 17.89
C LYS A 191 10.48 -10.30 17.77
N SER A 192 10.27 -9.82 16.54
CA SER A 192 9.87 -8.44 16.27
C SER A 192 8.46 -8.13 16.77
N HIS A 193 7.51 -9.06 16.56
CA HIS A 193 6.17 -9.02 17.13
C HIS A 193 6.24 -8.81 18.65
N THR A 194 6.98 -9.68 19.35
CA THR A 194 7.08 -9.64 20.80
C THR A 194 7.70 -8.34 21.30
N GLU A 195 8.74 -7.84 20.61
CA GLU A 195 9.39 -6.57 20.96
C GLU A 195 8.48 -5.35 20.72
N CYS A 196 7.85 -5.24 19.56
CA CYS A 196 6.91 -4.15 19.27
C CYS A 196 5.73 -4.16 20.24
N LYS A 197 5.16 -5.34 20.54
CA LYS A 197 4.06 -5.48 21.50
C LYS A 197 4.47 -5.09 22.91
N SER A 198 5.66 -5.50 23.36
CA SER A 198 6.22 -5.11 24.66
C SER A 198 6.40 -3.59 24.76
N ARG A 199 6.93 -2.94 23.73
CA ARG A 199 7.11 -1.48 23.69
C ARG A 199 5.79 -0.73 23.69
N ALA A 200 4.80 -1.22 22.94
CA ALA A 200 3.45 -0.64 22.95
C ALA A 200 2.82 -0.69 24.36
N ASN A 201 2.91 -1.84 25.04
CA ASN A 201 2.33 -2.01 26.37
C ASN A 201 3.08 -1.27 27.48
N SER A 202 4.36 -0.95 27.28
CA SER A 202 5.19 -0.22 28.25
C SER A 202 5.29 1.28 27.95
N GLY A 203 4.50 1.80 27.00
CA GLY A 203 4.52 3.24 26.65
C GLY A 203 5.80 3.70 25.98
N LYS A 204 6.56 2.79 25.37
CA LYS A 204 7.83 3.09 24.67
C LYS A 204 7.65 3.35 23.17
N LEU A 205 6.44 3.21 22.66
CA LEU A 205 6.05 3.67 21.33
C LEU A 205 5.32 5.01 21.47
N VAL A 206 5.36 5.83 20.43
CA VAL A 206 4.67 7.13 20.43
C VAL A 206 3.17 6.88 20.24
N THR A 207 2.33 7.54 21.02
CA THR A 207 0.86 7.55 20.86
C THR A 207 0.34 8.97 20.99
N LEU A 208 -0.91 9.20 20.57
CA LEU A 208 -1.63 10.46 20.79
C LEU A 208 -2.80 10.30 21.79
N LYS A 209 -2.99 9.08 22.29
CA LYS A 209 -3.98 8.67 23.30
C LYS A 209 -3.32 7.79 24.35
#